data_AF-A0A5R9E1B3-F1
#
_entry.id   AF-A0A5R9E1B3-F1
#
_cell.length_a   1.000
_cell.length_b   1.000
_cell.length_c   1.000
_cell.angle_alpha   90.00
_cell.angle_beta   90.00
_cell.angle_gamma   90.00
#
_symmetry.space_group_name_H-M   'P 1'
#
loop_
_entity.id
_entity.type
_entity.pdbx_description
1 polymer ?
#
loop_
_entity_poly.entity_id
_entity_poly.type
_entity_poly.pdbx_seq_one_letter_code
_entity_poly.pdbx_strand_id
1 'polypeptide(L)' 'MAKCEVCGNDYEMSFEVHAAGAVHTFDSIECAAQRMAPICENCQCRILGHGLQADGQFYCCAHCARQKGVAELADHA' A
#
# COMPACT_ATOMS: atom_id res chain seq x y z
N MET A 1 -14.55 20.95 -5.01
CA MET A 1 -13.30 20.37 -5.55
C MET A 1 -13.54 18.87 -5.69
N ALA A 2 -12.50 18.04 -5.80
CA ALA A 2 -12.67 16.60 -5.72
C ALA A 2 -12.71 16.18 -4.23
N LYS A 3 -13.51 15.16 -3.89
CA LYS A 3 -13.65 14.66 -2.51
C LYS A 3 -12.75 13.46 -2.29
N CYS A 4 -12.03 13.45 -1.17
CA CYS A 4 -11.23 12.31 -0.77
C CYS A 4 -12.11 11.09 -0.51
N GLU A 5 -11.79 9.96 -1.12
CA GLU A 5 -12.52 8.70 -0.97
C GLU A 5 -12.42 8.08 0.43
N VAL A 6 -11.47 8.54 1.25
CA VAL A 6 -11.20 7.96 2.58
C VAL A 6 -11.80 8.80 3.69
N CYS A 7 -11.43 10.08 3.77
CA CYS A 7 -11.86 10.97 4.85
C CYS A 7 -13.10 11.81 4.49
N GLY A 8 -13.50 11.86 3.21
CA GLY A 8 -14.64 12.65 2.73
C GLY A 8 -14.41 14.15 2.63
N ASN A 9 -13.18 14.63 2.91
CA ASN A 9 -12.82 16.03 2.80
C ASN A 9 -12.90 16.51 1.34
N ASP A 10 -13.49 17.68 1.13
CA ASP A 10 -13.56 18.34 -0.18
C ASP A 10 -12.47 19.41 -0.23
N TYR A 11 -11.41 19.14 -0.97
CA TYR A 11 -10.18 19.93 -0.85
C TYR A 11 -9.58 20.34 -2.18
N GLU A 12 -9.02 21.56 -2.22
CA GLU A 12 -8.54 22.17 -3.46
C GLU A 12 -7.34 21.42 -4.05
N MET A 13 -6.43 20.97 -3.20
CA MET A 13 -5.26 20.21 -3.63
C MET A 13 -5.49 18.70 -3.65
N SER A 14 -6.74 18.26 -3.76
CA SER A 14 -7.02 16.85 -4.01
C SER A 14 -6.37 16.40 -5.32
N PHE A 15 -5.93 15.15 -5.36
CA PHE A 15 -5.21 14.56 -6.49
C PHE A 15 -5.75 13.17 -6.81
N GLU A 16 -5.47 12.72 -8.03
CA GLU A 16 -5.84 11.38 -8.49
C GLU A 16 -4.65 10.43 -8.47
N VAL A 17 -4.91 9.17 -8.13
CA VAL A 17 -3.98 8.06 -8.32
C VAL A 17 -4.59 7.10 -9.34
N HIS A 18 -3.88 6.91 -10.44
CA HIS A 18 -4.26 6.00 -11.53
C HIS A 18 -3.43 4.72 -11.39
N ALA A 19 -4.03 3.65 -10.87
CA ALA A 19 -3.32 2.39 -10.60
C ALA A 19 -4.26 1.18 -10.59
N ALA A 20 -3.73 -0.01 -10.88
CA ALA A 20 -4.48 -1.27 -10.84
C ALA A 20 -5.81 -1.27 -11.63
N GLY A 21 -5.87 -0.50 -12.73
CA GLY A 21 -7.06 -0.38 -13.58
C GLY A 21 -8.17 0.51 -13.01
N ALA A 22 -7.91 1.26 -11.93
CA ALA A 22 -8.84 2.20 -11.33
C ALA A 22 -8.22 3.60 -11.21
N VAL A 23 -9.09 4.60 -11.09
CA VAL A 23 -8.74 5.98 -10.75
C VAL A 23 -9.34 6.27 -9.39
N HIS A 24 -8.51 6.74 -8.46
CA HIS A 24 -8.93 7.10 -7.11
C HIS A 24 -8.60 8.55 -6.79
N THR A 25 -9.44 9.24 -6.03
CA THR A 25 -9.23 10.62 -5.56
C THR A 25 -8.90 10.67 -4.07
N PHE A 26 -7.83 11.39 -3.71
CA PHE A 26 -7.43 11.63 -2.32
C PHE A 26 -7.02 13.08 -2.08
N ASP A 27 -7.08 13.51 -0.82
CA ASP A 27 -6.61 14.82 -0.37
C ASP A 27 -5.23 14.79 0.31
N SER A 28 -4.71 13.59 0.56
CA SER A 28 -3.43 13.36 1.24
C SER A 28 -2.83 12.01 0.88
N ILE A 29 -1.49 11.93 0.92
CA ILE A 29 -0.76 10.66 0.70
C ILE A 29 -1.12 9.63 1.77
N GLU A 30 -1.41 10.06 3.00
CA GLU A 30 -1.86 9.17 4.08
C GLU A 30 -3.18 8.49 3.72
N CYS A 31 -4.17 9.23 3.20
CA CYS A 31 -5.43 8.64 2.74
C CYS A 31 -5.20 7.68 1.56
N ALA A 32 -4.37 8.05 0.59
CA ALA A 32 -4.02 7.15 -0.51
C ALA A 32 -3.38 5.85 0.01
N ALA A 33 -2.40 5.95 0.89
CA ALA A 33 -1.75 4.82 1.55
C ALA A 33 -2.75 3.96 2.32
N GLN A 34 -3.62 4.58 3.12
CA GLN A 34 -4.66 3.90 3.91
C GLN A 34 -5.54 2.99 3.05
N ARG A 35 -5.89 3.44 1.84
CA ARG A 35 -6.83 2.75 0.96
C ARG A 35 -6.17 1.75 0.01
N MET A 36 -4.95 2.05 -0.44
CA MET A 36 -4.32 1.36 -1.58
C MET A 36 -3.12 0.50 -1.21
N ALA A 37 -2.41 0.83 -0.13
CA ALA A 37 -1.19 0.11 0.20
C ALA A 37 -1.50 -1.30 0.73
N PRO A 38 -0.82 -2.35 0.22
CA PRO A 38 -0.87 -3.68 0.81
C PRO A 38 -0.43 -3.64 2.28
N ILE A 39 -0.94 -4.58 3.07
CA ILE A 39 -0.58 -4.74 4.48
C ILE A 39 0.38 -5.92 4.61
N CYS A 40 1.46 -5.73 5.37
CA CYS A 40 2.40 -6.81 5.69
C CYS A 40 1.74 -7.86 6.57
N GLU A 41 1.70 -9.12 6.13
CA GLU A 41 1.10 -10.25 6.86
C GLU A 41 1.78 -10.53 8.22
N ASN A 42 3.00 -10.03 8.43
CA ASN A 42 3.72 -10.18 9.70
C ASN A 42 3.51 -9.00 10.64
N CYS A 43 4.00 -7.81 10.29
CA CYS A 43 4.02 -6.66 11.20
C CYS A 43 2.84 -5.69 11.04
N GLN A 44 1.93 -5.96 10.11
CA GLN A 44 0.71 -5.17 9.87
C GLN A 44 0.96 -3.70 9.46
N CYS A 45 2.20 -3.35 9.10
CA CYS A 45 2.46 -2.04 8.51
C CYS A 45 1.96 -2.00 7.06
N ARG A 46 1.67 -0.79 6.58
CA ARG A 46 1.41 -0.55 5.16
C ARG A 46 2.70 -0.53 4.37
N ILE A 47 2.68 -1.22 3.25
CA ILE A 47 3.82 -1.34 2.35
C ILE A 47 3.74 -0.21 1.32
N LEU A 48 4.54 0.83 1.53
CA LEU A 48 4.60 2.01 0.64
C LEU A 48 5.76 1.95 -0.36
N GLY A 49 6.76 1.11 -0.08
CA GLY A 49 7.93 0.89 -0.93
C GLY A 49 7.90 -0.48 -1.60
N HIS A 50 9.08 -0.97 -2.01
CA HIS A 50 9.23 -2.33 -2.54
C HIS A 50 8.98 -3.35 -1.42
N GLY A 51 7.82 -3.99 -1.45
CA GLY A 51 7.53 -5.16 -0.63
C GLY A 51 7.91 -6.45 -1.35
N LEU A 52 7.77 -7.57 -0.65
CA LEU A 52 7.90 -8.90 -1.23
C LEU A 52 6.55 -9.58 -1.26
N GLN A 53 6.34 -10.42 -2.28
CA GLN A 53 5.12 -11.18 -2.47
C GLN A 53 5.44 -12.67 -2.64
N ALA A 54 4.72 -13.54 -1.94
CA ALA A 54 4.75 -14.99 -2.15
C ALA A 54 3.37 -15.57 -1.85
N ASP A 55 2.91 -16.50 -2.69
CA ASP A 55 1.65 -17.23 -2.50
C ASP A 55 0.44 -16.31 -2.18
N GLY A 56 0.38 -15.15 -2.84
CA GLY A 56 -0.69 -14.15 -2.63
C GLY A 56 -0.58 -13.32 -1.36
N GLN A 57 0.44 -13.54 -0.52
CA GLN A 57 0.73 -12.78 0.69
C GLN A 57 1.76 -11.68 0.43
N PHE A 58 1.69 -10.60 1.21
CA PHE A 58 2.57 -9.44 1.09
C PHE A 58 3.38 -9.21 2.36
N TYR A 59 4.63 -8.79 2.19
CA TYR A 59 5.57 -8.52 3.28
C TYR A 59 6.35 -7.23 3.04
N CYS A 60 6.56 -6.45 4.08
CA CYS A 60 7.31 -5.19 3.95
C CYS A 60 8.82 -5.38 3.77
N CYS A 61 9.36 -6.53 4.16
CA CYS A 61 10.79 -6.86 4.04
C CYS A 61 11.03 -8.37 4.20
N ALA A 62 12.22 -8.82 3.80
CA ALA A 62 12.60 -10.24 3.84
C ALA A 62 12.56 -10.83 5.27
N HIS A 63 12.80 -10.02 6.30
CA HIS A 63 12.66 -10.45 7.69
C HIS A 63 11.21 -10.86 8.00
N CYS A 64 10.24 -10.03 7.61
CA CYS A 64 8.82 -10.32 7.83
C CYS A 64 8.35 -11.56 7.04
N ALA A 65 8.83 -11.73 5.82
CA ALA A 65 8.54 -12.91 5.01
C ALA A 65 9.07 -14.20 5.66
N ARG A 66 10.32 -14.18 6.14
CA ARG A 66 10.94 -15.34 6.83
C ARG A 66 10.24 -15.69 8.14
N GLN A 67 9.78 -14.70 8.90
CA GLN A 67 8.97 -14.94 10.11
C GLN A 67 7.66 -15.70 9.82
N LYS A 68 7.17 -15.65 8.57
CA LYS A 68 6.00 -16.39 8.09
C LYS A 68 6.36 -17.64 7.28
N GLY A 69 7.61 -18.07 7.33
CA GLY A 69 8.07 -19.31 6.69
C GLY A 69 8.41 -19.19 5.21
N VAL A 70 8.46 -17.98 4.65
CA VAL A 70 8.84 -17.76 3.25
C VAL A 70 10.36 -17.61 3.16
N ALA A 71 11.04 -18.66 2.70
CA ALA A 71 12.50 -18.74 2.69
C ALA A 71 13.15 -18.12 1.43
N GLU A 72 12.45 -18.09 0.29
CA GLU A 72 13.04 -17.83 -1.04
C GLU A 72 12.76 -16.44 -1.61
N LEU A 73 12.67 -15.40 -0.78
CA LEU A 73 12.49 -14.04 -1.28
C LEU A 73 13.73 -13.19 -1.06
N ALA A 74 14.40 -12.84 -2.16
CA ALA A 74 15.39 -11.78 -2.20
C ALA A 74 14.69 -10.45 -2.51
N ASP A 75 15.03 -9.42 -1.75
CA ASP A 75 14.58 -8.06 -1.98
C ASP A 75 15.20 -7.55 -3.28
N HIS A 76 14.39 -7.20 -4.27
CA HIS A 76 14.83 -6.55 -5.50
C HIS A 76 14.44 -5.07 -5.41
N ALA A 77 15.22 -4.33 -4.62
CA ALA A 77 15.22 -2.88 -4.59
C ALA A 77 16.00 -2.29 -5.78
#